data_AF-A0A3D4BG71-F1
#
_entry.id   AF-A0A3D4BG71-F1
#
_cell.length_a   1.000
_cell.length_b   1.000
_cell.length_c   1.000
_cell.angle_alpha   90.00
_cell.angle_beta   90.00
_cell.angle_gamma   90.00
#
_symmetry.space_group_name_H-M   'P 1'
#
loop_
_entity.id
_entity.type
_entity.pdbx_description
1 polymer ?
#
loop_
_entity_poly.entity_id
_entity_poly.type
_entity_poly.pdbx_seq_one_letter_code
_entity_poly.pdbx_strand_id
1 'polypeptide(L)'
;MGLTIHYNGKLKNANDLKSLIDDVKDVAIAEKWDYFVFEDQFENNSFSEIIDRENLYGIMITPPKSEPFSMSFLSNGRMSSILNFNVMQLENEINEDLVYAVFTKTQYSGYENHKKLILLLDFISKRYLEDFECKDDGYYWESRDEDLLKKTFEKYTNLIDGFTSSIEMIPMNEGENLEDYLIRLASITNKNLK
;
A
#
# COMPACT_ATOMS: atom_id res chain seq x y z
N MET A 1 3.28 12.02 3.55
CA MET A 1 4.30 11.78 2.51
C MET A 1 5.13 10.60 2.95
N GLY A 2 5.31 9.62 2.08
CA GLY A 2 6.08 8.41 2.36
C GLY A 2 5.93 7.43 1.20
N LEU A 3 6.84 6.48 1.09
CA LEU A 3 6.84 5.53 -0.01
C LEU A 3 5.63 4.61 0.03
N THR A 4 4.85 4.67 -1.03
CA THR A 4 3.53 4.06 -1.17
C THR A 4 3.43 3.35 -2.50
N ILE A 5 2.86 2.15 -2.49
CA ILE A 5 2.49 1.41 -3.70
C ILE A 5 1.00 1.63 -3.87
N HIS A 6 0.59 2.25 -4.98
CA HIS A 6 -0.80 2.45 -5.36
C HIS A 6 -1.17 1.47 -6.45
N TYR A 7 -2.29 0.78 -6.33
CA TYR A 7 -2.72 -0.19 -7.32
C TYR A 7 -4.24 -0.32 -7.38
N ASN A 8 -4.72 -0.69 -8.56
CA ASN A 8 -6.11 -1.03 -8.82
C ASN A 8 -6.15 -2.18 -9.82
N GLY A 9 -7.30 -2.84 -9.93
CA GLY A 9 -7.50 -3.88 -10.92
C GLY A 9 -8.68 -4.77 -10.59
N LYS A 10 -8.79 -5.86 -11.33
CA LYS A 10 -9.87 -6.83 -11.19
C LYS A 10 -9.33 -8.24 -11.35
N LEU A 11 -9.91 -9.20 -10.62
CA LEU A 11 -9.61 -10.61 -10.81
C LEU A 11 -10.17 -11.08 -12.15
N LYS A 12 -9.38 -11.81 -12.96
CA LYS A 12 -9.80 -12.34 -14.27
C LYS A 12 -10.96 -13.33 -14.14
N ASN A 13 -10.83 -14.29 -13.23
CA ASN A 13 -11.81 -15.35 -13.02
C ASN A 13 -12.05 -15.57 -11.52
N ALA A 14 -13.32 -15.70 -11.12
CA ALA A 14 -13.69 -16.00 -9.74
C ALA A 14 -13.03 -17.29 -9.20
N ASN A 15 -12.85 -18.29 -10.07
CA ASN A 15 -12.19 -19.56 -9.73
C ASN A 15 -10.69 -19.41 -9.39
N ASP A 16 -10.05 -18.32 -9.80
CA ASP A 16 -8.62 -18.12 -9.57
C ASP A 16 -8.30 -17.62 -8.15
N LEU A 17 -9.32 -17.19 -7.38
CA LEU A 17 -9.15 -16.58 -6.07
C LEU A 17 -8.32 -17.45 -5.13
N LYS A 18 -8.67 -18.75 -5.04
CA LYS A 18 -7.98 -19.67 -4.14
C LYS A 18 -6.50 -19.82 -4.48
N SER A 19 -6.20 -19.96 -5.78
CA SER A 19 -4.81 -20.08 -6.27
C SER A 19 -4.02 -18.80 -6.02
N LEU A 20 -4.63 -17.63 -6.21
CA LEU A 20 -4.03 -16.35 -5.88
C LEU A 20 -3.70 -16.27 -4.38
N ILE A 21 -4.65 -16.64 -3.51
CA ILE A 21 -4.46 -16.64 -2.06
C ILE A 21 -3.30 -17.55 -1.68
N ASP A 22 -3.26 -18.76 -2.23
CA ASP A 22 -2.22 -19.75 -1.93
C ASP A 22 -0.83 -19.23 -2.38
N ASP A 23 -0.70 -18.68 -3.59
CA ASP A 23 0.56 -18.10 -4.09
C ASP A 23 1.06 -16.93 -3.21
N VAL A 24 0.16 -16.03 -2.80
CA VAL A 24 0.50 -14.89 -1.93
C VAL A 24 0.86 -15.36 -0.52
N LYS A 25 0.12 -16.33 0.00
CA LYS A 25 0.34 -16.92 1.33
C LYS A 25 1.68 -17.64 1.40
N ASP A 26 2.08 -18.37 0.36
CA ASP A 26 3.37 -19.05 0.30
C ASP A 26 4.53 -18.06 0.42
N VAL A 27 4.43 -16.89 -0.24
CA VAL A 27 5.42 -15.81 -0.08
C VAL A 27 5.42 -15.27 1.35
N ALA A 28 4.25 -15.02 1.95
CA ALA A 28 4.17 -14.55 3.33
C ALA A 28 4.81 -15.54 4.31
N ILE A 29 4.57 -16.85 4.14
CA ILE A 29 5.18 -17.89 4.97
C ILE A 29 6.70 -17.92 4.79
N ALA A 30 7.20 -17.87 3.55
CA ALA A 30 8.62 -17.90 3.25
C ALA A 30 9.36 -16.68 3.85
N GLU A 31 8.73 -15.51 3.79
CA GLU A 31 9.26 -14.24 4.28
C GLU A 31 8.96 -13.97 5.76
N LYS A 32 8.20 -14.87 6.41
CA LYS A 32 7.73 -14.74 7.80
C LYS A 32 6.93 -13.45 8.03
N TRP A 33 6.09 -13.10 7.06
CA TRP A 33 5.14 -12.00 7.17
C TRP A 33 3.82 -12.50 7.76
N ASP A 34 3.17 -11.66 8.56
CA ASP A 34 1.83 -11.95 9.04
C ASP A 34 0.86 -11.94 7.85
N TYR A 35 -0.18 -12.76 7.91
CA TYR A 35 -1.23 -12.77 6.89
C TYR A 35 -2.61 -13.01 7.50
N PHE A 36 -3.63 -12.54 6.79
CA PHE A 36 -5.03 -12.79 7.10
C PHE A 36 -5.77 -13.12 5.80
N VAL A 37 -6.52 -14.21 5.81
CA VAL A 37 -7.33 -14.64 4.66
C VAL A 37 -8.79 -14.29 4.99
N PHE A 38 -9.46 -13.61 4.06
CA PHE A 38 -10.89 -13.33 4.13
C PHE A 38 -11.67 -14.52 3.55
N GLU A 39 -12.79 -14.28 2.87
CA GLU A 39 -13.44 -15.33 2.09
C GLU A 39 -12.51 -15.79 0.95
N ASP A 40 -12.33 -17.09 0.82
CA ASP A 40 -11.37 -17.68 -0.12
C ASP A 40 -12.02 -18.23 -1.40
N GLN A 41 -13.35 -18.12 -1.50
CA GLN A 41 -14.15 -18.49 -2.65
C GLN A 41 -15.33 -17.52 -2.82
N PHE A 42 -15.64 -17.14 -4.06
CA PHE A 42 -16.86 -16.39 -4.36
C PHE A 42 -18.08 -17.29 -4.32
N GLU A 43 -19.24 -16.73 -3.98
CA GLU A 43 -20.52 -17.43 -4.09
C GLU A 43 -20.72 -17.99 -5.51
N ASN A 44 -21.05 -19.28 -5.58
CA ASN A 44 -21.22 -20.03 -6.83
C ASN A 44 -20.02 -19.97 -7.80
N ASN A 45 -18.82 -19.62 -7.31
CA ASN A 45 -17.62 -19.39 -8.12
C ASN A 45 -17.84 -18.39 -9.26
N SER A 46 -18.61 -17.34 -9.01
CA SER A 46 -18.96 -16.32 -9.99
C SER A 46 -18.90 -14.92 -9.40
N PHE A 47 -18.62 -13.92 -10.25
CA PHE A 47 -18.76 -12.53 -9.84
C PHE A 47 -20.22 -12.12 -9.79
N SER A 48 -20.56 -11.25 -8.84
CA SER A 48 -21.89 -10.65 -8.72
C SER A 48 -21.89 -9.24 -9.32
N GLU A 49 -22.96 -8.88 -10.02
CA GLU A 49 -23.20 -7.49 -10.44
C GLU A 49 -23.56 -6.60 -9.24
N ILE A 50 -24.22 -7.17 -8.24
CA ILE A 50 -24.56 -6.49 -6.99
C ILE A 50 -23.39 -6.67 -6.03
N ILE A 51 -22.83 -5.55 -5.59
CA ILE A 51 -21.76 -5.53 -4.60
C ILE A 51 -22.31 -6.04 -3.27
N ASP A 52 -21.74 -7.15 -2.81
CA ASP A 52 -21.92 -7.67 -1.47
C ASP A 52 -21.18 -6.75 -0.50
N ARG A 53 -21.90 -6.30 0.53
CA ARG A 53 -21.35 -5.43 1.56
C ARG A 53 -20.97 -6.19 2.83
N GLU A 54 -21.20 -7.49 2.90
CA GLU A 54 -20.89 -8.31 4.07
C GLU A 54 -19.52 -8.98 3.94
N ASN A 55 -19.17 -9.42 2.74
CA ASN A 55 -17.94 -10.19 2.52
C ASN A 55 -16.90 -9.43 1.69
N LEU A 56 -15.65 -9.60 2.11
CA LEU A 56 -14.45 -9.27 1.36
C LEU A 56 -13.74 -10.59 1.02
N TYR A 57 -13.16 -10.68 -0.17
CA TYR A 57 -12.57 -11.91 -0.69
C TYR A 57 -11.07 -11.73 -0.88
N GLY A 58 -10.24 -12.72 -0.56
CA GLY A 58 -8.79 -12.66 -0.82
C GLY A 58 -7.92 -12.70 0.44
N ILE A 59 -6.76 -12.05 0.37
CA ILE A 59 -5.72 -12.13 1.40
C ILE A 59 -5.06 -10.77 1.64
N MET A 60 -4.65 -10.55 2.88
CA MET A 60 -3.81 -9.45 3.29
C MET A 60 -2.52 -9.99 3.92
N ILE A 61 -1.38 -9.38 3.60
CA ILE A 61 -0.07 -9.74 4.16
C ILE A 61 0.60 -8.50 4.75
N THR A 62 1.40 -8.65 5.79
CA THR A 62 2.03 -7.54 6.50
C THR A 62 3.53 -7.78 6.65
N PRO A 63 4.35 -7.21 5.75
CA PRO A 63 5.79 -7.17 5.98
C PRO A 63 6.13 -6.38 7.24
N PRO A 64 7.26 -6.69 7.91
CA PRO A 64 7.69 -5.96 9.11
C PRO A 64 7.76 -4.45 8.86
N LYS A 65 7.15 -3.67 9.77
CA LYS A 65 7.11 -2.20 9.72
C LYS A 65 6.47 -1.61 8.45
N SER A 66 5.62 -2.39 7.78
CA SER A 66 4.76 -1.92 6.68
C SER A 66 3.32 -1.77 7.18
N GLU A 67 2.54 -0.93 6.50
CA GLU A 67 1.08 -1.12 6.51
C GLU A 67 0.73 -2.46 5.81
N PRO A 68 -0.44 -3.04 6.09
CA PRO A 68 -0.87 -4.26 5.42
C PRO A 68 -1.04 -4.08 3.91
N PHE A 69 -0.55 -5.05 3.15
CA PHE A 69 -0.69 -5.17 1.70
C PHE A 69 -1.91 -6.03 1.38
N SER A 70 -2.90 -5.46 0.68
CA SER A 70 -4.21 -6.06 0.47
C SER A 70 -4.38 -6.58 -0.96
N MET A 71 -4.37 -7.91 -1.14
CA MET A 71 -4.82 -8.57 -2.36
C MET A 71 -6.24 -9.10 -2.15
N SER A 72 -7.17 -8.16 -1.98
CA SER A 72 -8.57 -8.42 -1.68
C SER A 72 -9.52 -7.78 -2.69
N PHE A 73 -10.71 -8.34 -2.81
CA PHE A 73 -11.68 -8.09 -3.86
C PHE A 73 -13.10 -8.04 -3.31
N LEU A 74 -13.95 -7.20 -3.88
CA LEU A 74 -15.40 -7.25 -3.66
C LEU A 74 -16.03 -8.38 -4.48
N SER A 75 -17.31 -8.67 -4.24
CA SER A 75 -18.05 -9.73 -4.96
C SER A 75 -18.10 -9.56 -6.49
N ASN A 76 -17.89 -8.35 -7.01
CA ASN A 76 -17.78 -8.07 -8.45
C ASN A 76 -16.37 -8.34 -9.03
N GLY A 77 -15.45 -8.83 -8.20
CA GLY A 77 -14.07 -9.14 -8.55
C GLY A 77 -13.13 -7.93 -8.57
N ARG A 78 -13.59 -6.71 -8.30
CA ARG A 78 -12.75 -5.51 -8.28
C ARG A 78 -11.97 -5.42 -6.98
N MET A 79 -10.71 -4.99 -7.08
CA MET A 79 -9.83 -4.84 -5.92
C MET A 79 -10.39 -3.80 -4.94
N SER A 80 -10.30 -4.11 -3.64
CA SER A 80 -10.61 -3.17 -2.56
C SER A 80 -9.79 -3.54 -1.33
N SER A 81 -9.45 -2.55 -0.51
CA SER A 81 -8.77 -2.77 0.77
C SER A 81 -9.80 -2.96 1.89
N ILE A 82 -9.37 -3.54 3.02
CA ILE A 82 -10.22 -3.62 4.21
C ILE A 82 -10.66 -2.24 4.72
N LEU A 83 -9.81 -1.21 4.58
CA LEU A 83 -10.16 0.16 4.95
C LEU A 83 -11.28 0.70 4.06
N ASN A 84 -11.13 0.55 2.74
CA ASN A 84 -12.12 1.02 1.77
C ASN A 84 -13.45 0.26 1.91
N PHE A 85 -13.37 -1.05 2.14
CA PHE A 85 -14.52 -1.90 2.40
C PHE A 85 -15.30 -1.46 3.65
N ASN A 86 -14.60 -1.20 4.76
CA ASN A 86 -15.23 -0.72 5.99
C ASN A 86 -15.90 0.65 5.80
N VAL A 87 -15.30 1.56 5.02
CA VAL A 87 -15.92 2.86 4.67
C VAL A 87 -17.19 2.64 3.85
N MET A 88 -17.14 1.78 2.83
CA MET A 88 -18.29 1.42 2.00
C MET A 88 -19.46 0.84 2.83
N GLN A 89 -19.18 0.07 3.88
CA GLN A 89 -20.20 -0.46 4.79
C GLN A 89 -20.93 0.63 5.59
N LEU A 90 -20.28 1.77 5.84
CA LEU A 90 -20.84 2.88 6.61
C LEU A 90 -21.61 3.88 5.74
N GLU A 91 -21.32 3.95 4.44
CA GLU A 91 -21.94 4.89 3.51
C GLU A 91 -23.20 4.32 2.87
N ASN A 92 -24.21 5.17 2.62
CA ASN A 92 -25.43 4.74 1.93
C ASN A 92 -25.17 4.47 0.43
N GLU A 93 -24.30 5.26 -0.19
CA GLU A 93 -23.95 5.19 -1.61
C GLU A 93 -22.50 4.75 -1.77
N ILE A 94 -22.21 3.95 -2.79
CA ILE A 94 -20.85 3.48 -3.07
C ILE A 94 -20.12 4.55 -3.88
N ASN A 95 -19.11 5.18 -3.29
CA ASN A 95 -18.18 6.00 -4.05
C ASN A 95 -17.11 5.10 -4.68
N GLU A 96 -17.31 4.74 -5.95
CA GLU A 96 -16.43 3.84 -6.69
C GLU A 96 -14.96 4.31 -6.73
N ASP A 97 -14.74 5.63 -6.84
CA ASP A 97 -13.38 6.21 -6.90
C ASP A 97 -12.60 5.95 -5.60
N LEU A 98 -13.29 5.95 -4.46
CA LEU A 98 -12.68 5.68 -3.16
C LEU A 98 -12.56 4.19 -2.89
N VAL A 99 -13.59 3.42 -3.24
CA VAL A 99 -13.66 1.99 -2.88
C VAL A 99 -12.59 1.17 -3.58
N TYR A 100 -12.25 1.53 -4.83
CA TYR A 100 -11.27 0.81 -5.65
C TYR A 100 -9.83 1.34 -5.55
N ALA A 101 -9.60 2.43 -4.81
CA ALA A 101 -8.27 3.01 -4.65
C ALA A 101 -7.48 2.27 -3.56
N VAL A 102 -6.76 1.22 -3.93
CA VAL A 102 -5.93 0.45 -3.00
C VAL A 102 -4.50 1.02 -2.95
N PHE A 103 -3.96 1.12 -1.74
CA PHE A 103 -2.58 1.53 -1.55
C PHE A 103 -1.98 0.89 -0.30
N THR A 104 -0.65 0.81 -0.25
CA THR A 104 0.10 0.30 0.90
C THR A 104 1.35 1.14 1.13
N LYS A 105 1.48 1.73 2.31
CA LYS A 105 2.72 2.43 2.68
C LYS A 105 3.75 1.47 3.22
N THR A 106 4.97 1.66 2.75
CA THR A 106 6.12 0.79 3.00
C THR A 106 7.33 1.57 3.52
N GLN A 107 7.18 2.88 3.77
CA GLN A 107 8.24 3.82 4.17
C GLN A 107 9.17 3.29 5.28
N TYR A 108 8.62 2.57 6.28
CA TYR A 108 9.38 2.08 7.43
C TYR A 108 9.79 0.61 7.31
N SER A 109 9.38 -0.08 6.23
CA SER A 109 9.68 -1.50 5.99
C SER A 109 11.04 -1.75 5.36
N GLY A 110 11.69 -0.67 4.87
CA GLY A 110 12.94 -0.74 4.11
C GLY A 110 12.73 -1.13 2.64
N TYR A 111 13.72 -0.78 1.80
CA TYR A 111 13.59 -0.95 0.35
C TYR A 111 13.49 -2.41 -0.10
N GLU A 112 14.08 -3.35 0.66
CA GLU A 112 14.02 -4.79 0.35
C GLU A 112 12.60 -5.34 0.42
N ASN A 113 11.85 -5.01 1.47
CA ASN A 113 10.45 -5.46 1.60
C ASN A 113 9.57 -4.81 0.54
N HIS A 114 9.78 -3.53 0.27
CA HIS A 114 9.10 -2.83 -0.82
C HIS A 114 9.34 -3.51 -2.17
N LYS A 115 10.60 -3.79 -2.51
CA LYS A 115 11.00 -4.51 -3.73
C LYS A 115 10.31 -5.87 -3.82
N LYS A 116 10.29 -6.65 -2.73
CA LYS A 116 9.62 -7.96 -2.69
C LYS A 116 8.12 -7.86 -2.94
N LEU A 117 7.43 -6.89 -2.33
CA LEU A 117 6.02 -6.62 -2.60
C LEU A 117 5.77 -6.27 -4.06
N ILE A 118 6.61 -5.42 -4.66
CA ILE A 118 6.51 -5.04 -6.07
C ILE A 118 6.70 -6.25 -7.00
N LEU A 119 7.65 -7.14 -6.71
CA LEU A 119 7.86 -8.36 -7.50
C LEU A 119 6.70 -9.36 -7.34
N LEU A 120 6.17 -9.51 -6.14
CA LEU A 120 4.96 -10.30 -5.89
C LEU A 120 3.78 -9.72 -6.70
N LEU A 121 3.58 -8.41 -6.65
CA LEU A 121 2.51 -7.73 -7.39
C LEU A 121 2.67 -7.85 -8.91
N ASP A 122 3.90 -7.82 -9.43
CA ASP A 122 4.19 -8.05 -10.85
C ASP A 122 3.84 -9.48 -11.28
N PHE A 123 4.12 -10.46 -10.44
CA PHE A 123 3.73 -11.86 -10.68
C PHE A 123 2.21 -12.04 -10.66
N ILE A 124 1.55 -11.54 -9.59
CA ILE A 124 0.10 -11.68 -9.41
C ILE A 124 -0.66 -10.96 -10.52
N SER A 125 -0.24 -9.75 -10.89
CA SER A 125 -0.93 -8.97 -11.94
C SER A 125 -0.95 -9.69 -13.28
N LYS A 126 0.19 -10.23 -13.73
CA LYS A 126 0.30 -10.97 -14.98
C LYS A 126 -0.56 -12.23 -15.00
N ARG A 127 -0.61 -12.94 -13.88
CA ARG A 127 -1.27 -14.23 -13.77
C ARG A 127 -2.78 -14.09 -13.58
N TYR A 128 -3.19 -13.31 -12.58
CA TYR A 128 -4.55 -13.35 -12.05
C TYR A 128 -5.40 -12.11 -12.34
N LEU A 129 -4.80 -10.98 -12.73
CA LEU A 129 -5.51 -9.70 -12.80
C LEU A 129 -5.72 -9.18 -14.23
N GLU A 130 -6.86 -8.57 -14.46
CA GLU A 130 -7.19 -7.76 -15.64
C GLU A 130 -7.35 -6.29 -15.24
N ASP A 131 -7.23 -5.40 -16.23
CA ASP A 131 -7.35 -3.93 -16.06
C ASP A 131 -6.52 -3.40 -14.88
N PHE A 132 -5.31 -3.95 -14.72
CA PHE A 132 -4.45 -3.67 -13.58
C PHE A 132 -3.56 -2.46 -13.83
N GLU A 133 -3.58 -1.50 -12.91
CA GLU A 133 -2.65 -0.38 -12.87
C GLU A 133 -1.90 -0.37 -11.56
N CYS A 134 -0.63 0.00 -11.62
CA CYS A 134 0.20 0.22 -10.43
C CYS A 134 1.06 1.45 -10.64
N LYS A 135 1.15 2.25 -9.59
CA LYS A 135 2.02 3.42 -9.48
C LYS A 135 2.82 3.30 -8.19
N ASP A 136 4.13 3.39 -8.32
CA ASP A 136 5.06 3.24 -7.21
C ASP A 136 5.83 4.54 -6.94
N ASP A 137 5.68 5.10 -5.75
CA ASP A 137 6.45 6.29 -5.33
C ASP A 137 7.97 6.01 -5.18
N GLY A 138 8.36 4.72 -5.12
CA GLY A 138 9.74 4.24 -5.15
C GLY A 138 10.32 4.11 -6.56
N TYR A 139 9.51 4.26 -7.61
CA TYR A 139 9.85 4.12 -9.03
C TYR A 139 10.36 2.74 -9.45
N TYR A 140 10.31 1.72 -8.59
CA TYR A 140 10.85 0.40 -8.87
C TYR A 140 9.90 -0.44 -9.73
N TRP A 141 8.58 -0.21 -9.60
CA TRP A 141 7.59 -0.79 -10.50
C TRP A 141 7.90 -0.50 -11.97
N GLU A 142 8.20 0.76 -12.28
CA GLU A 142 8.37 1.27 -13.65
C GLU A 142 9.80 1.04 -14.17
N SER A 143 10.81 1.21 -13.32
CA SER A 143 12.21 1.22 -13.76
C SER A 143 12.95 -0.10 -13.57
N ARG A 144 12.54 -0.92 -12.59
CA ARG A 144 13.31 -2.06 -12.06
C ARG A 144 14.73 -1.68 -11.59
N ASP A 145 15.00 -0.39 -11.36
CA ASP A 145 16.29 0.12 -10.89
C ASP A 145 16.35 0.11 -9.35
N GLU A 146 17.11 -0.85 -8.81
CA GLU A 146 17.29 -1.02 -7.37
C GLU A 146 18.11 0.10 -6.72
N ASP A 147 19.08 0.67 -7.44
CA ASP A 147 19.88 1.78 -6.93
C ASP A 147 19.02 3.04 -6.82
N LEU A 148 18.12 3.27 -7.79
CA LEU A 148 17.14 4.34 -7.71
C LEU A 148 16.18 4.15 -6.54
N LEU A 149 15.66 2.94 -6.35
CA LEU A 149 14.78 2.62 -5.22
C LEU A 149 15.48 2.89 -3.88
N LYS A 150 16.71 2.39 -3.72
CA LYS A 150 17.49 2.57 -2.50
C LYS A 150 17.76 4.06 -2.20
N LYS A 151 18.23 4.83 -3.20
CA LYS A 151 18.44 6.28 -3.07
C LYS A 151 17.15 7.01 -2.71
N THR A 152 16.02 6.56 -3.23
CA THR A 152 14.72 7.15 -2.94
C THR A 152 14.32 6.91 -1.48
N PHE A 153 14.48 5.67 -0.99
CA PHE A 153 14.30 5.34 0.44
C PHE A 153 15.21 6.17 1.36
N GLU A 154 16.49 6.27 1.04
CA GLU A 154 17.46 7.06 1.79
C GLU A 154 17.07 8.53 1.83
N LYS A 155 16.65 9.11 0.70
CA LYS A 155 16.20 10.50 0.61
C LYS A 155 15.01 10.77 1.54
N TYR A 156 13.96 9.95 1.49
CA TYR A 156 12.79 10.13 2.35
C TYR A 156 13.12 9.93 3.83
N THR A 157 13.95 8.94 4.15
CA THR A 157 14.40 8.67 5.53
C THR A 157 15.16 9.86 6.10
N ASN A 158 16.14 10.39 5.36
CA ASN A 158 16.93 11.55 5.78
C ASN A 158 16.06 12.81 5.96
N LEU A 159 15.02 13.00 5.13
CA LEU A 159 14.06 14.09 5.28
C LEU A 159 13.25 13.97 6.59
N ILE A 160 12.72 12.78 6.88
CA ILE A 160 11.90 12.50 8.06
C ILE A 160 12.77 12.64 9.33
N ASP A 161 13.93 11.99 9.35
CA ASP A 161 14.82 11.97 10.50
C ASP A 161 15.43 13.35 10.77
N GLY A 162 15.80 14.08 9.71
CA GLY A 162 16.32 15.44 9.82
C GLY A 162 15.27 16.42 10.36
N PHE A 163 14.01 16.29 9.94
CA PHE A 163 12.93 17.11 10.45
C PHE A 163 12.61 16.79 11.91
N THR A 164 12.57 15.49 12.25
CA THR A 164 12.38 15.01 13.63
C THR A 164 13.48 15.54 14.55
N SER A 165 14.74 15.42 14.13
CA SER A 165 15.89 15.95 14.88
C SER A 165 15.79 17.47 15.07
N SER A 166 15.31 18.19 14.06
CA SER A 166 15.12 19.65 14.14
C SER A 166 14.06 20.03 15.19
N ILE A 167 12.96 19.28 15.29
CA ILE A 167 11.94 19.48 16.32
C ILE A 167 12.51 19.24 17.71
N GLU A 168 13.28 18.16 17.87
CA GLU A 168 13.82 17.78 19.18
C GLU A 168 14.91 18.74 19.69
N MET A 169 15.73 19.27 18.78
CA MET A 169 16.93 20.04 19.14
C MET A 169 16.74 21.55 19.10
N ILE A 170 15.78 22.06 18.33
CA ILE A 170 15.64 23.50 18.07
C ILE A 170 14.36 24.01 18.72
N PRO A 171 14.44 24.75 19.84
CA PRO A 171 13.26 25.29 20.49
C PRO A 171 12.60 26.41 19.67
N MET A 172 11.35 26.69 20.03
CA MET A 172 10.62 27.85 19.50
C MET A 172 11.23 29.15 20.02
N ASN A 173 11.35 30.15 19.16
CA ASN A 173 11.86 31.47 19.54
C ASN A 173 10.81 32.26 20.34
N GLU A 174 11.26 33.26 21.10
CA GLU A 174 10.35 34.16 21.80
C GLU A 174 9.47 34.95 20.82
N GLY A 175 8.15 34.89 21.00
CA GLY A 175 7.17 35.56 20.12
C GLY A 175 6.91 34.89 18.77
N GLU A 176 7.58 33.77 18.46
CA GLU A 176 7.30 32.97 17.27
C GLU A 176 5.98 32.21 17.43
N ASN A 177 5.17 32.09 16.38
CA ASN A 177 4.00 31.23 16.41
C ASN A 177 4.34 29.82 15.87
N LEU A 178 3.42 28.87 16.07
CA LEU A 178 3.65 27.48 15.68
C LEU A 178 3.91 27.31 14.17
N GLU A 179 3.23 28.07 13.32
CA GLU A 179 3.38 27.98 11.87
C GLU A 179 4.78 28.44 11.44
N ASP A 180 5.20 29.62 11.92
CA ASP A 180 6.53 30.18 11.66
C ASP A 180 7.64 29.26 12.18
N TYR A 181 7.43 28.66 13.36
CA TYR A 181 8.33 27.65 13.93
C TYR A 181 8.52 26.46 12.99
N LEU A 182 7.42 25.86 12.53
CA LEU A 182 7.47 24.69 11.64
C LEU A 182 8.09 25.02 10.27
N ILE A 183 7.78 26.19 9.70
CA ILE A 183 8.38 26.66 8.44
C ILE A 183 9.90 26.85 8.59
N ARG A 184 10.34 27.40 9.73
CA ARG A 184 11.77 27.56 10.04
C ARG A 184 12.47 26.21 10.14
N LEU A 185 11.91 25.24 10.87
CA LEU A 185 12.49 23.90 10.97
C LEU A 185 12.57 23.19 9.61
N ALA A 186 11.52 23.30 8.79
CA ALA A 186 11.51 22.73 7.44
C ALA A 186 12.60 23.35 6.55
N SER A 187 12.79 24.67 6.66
CA SER A 187 13.84 25.39 5.92
C SER A 187 15.25 24.98 6.35
N ILE A 188 15.48 24.72 7.63
CA ILE A 188 16.76 24.23 8.17
C ILE A 188 17.02 22.81 7.66
N THR A 189 16.03 21.93 7.79
CA THR A 189 16.11 20.53 7.34
C THR A 189 16.46 20.44 5.85
N ASN A 190 15.78 21.24 5.01
CA ASN A 190 16.00 21.23 3.57
C ASN A 190 17.39 21.77 3.16
N LYS A 191 17.97 22.70 3.92
CA LYS A 191 19.33 23.21 3.65
C LYS A 191 20.42 22.16 3.92
N ASN A 192 20.20 21.27 4.89
CA ASN A 192 21.16 20.26 5.30
C ASN A 192 21.17 19.01 4.39
N LEU A 193 20.26 18.93 3.43
CA LEU A 193 20.10 17.79 2.50
C LEU A 193 20.70 18.03 1.10
N LYS A 194 21.20 19.25 0.84
CA LYS A 194 21.92 19.61 -0.39
C LYS A 194 23.41 19.43 -0.21
#